data_AF-A0A354Q7W0-F1
#
_entry.id   AF-A0A354Q7W0-F1
#
_cell.length_a   1.000
_cell.length_b   1.000
_cell.length_c   1.000
_cell.angle_alpha   90.00
_cell.angle_beta   90.00
_cell.angle_gamma   90.00
#
_symmetry.space_group_name_H-M   'P 1'
#
loop_
_entity.id
_entity.type
_entity.pdbx_description
1 polymer ?
#
loop_
_entity_poly.entity_id
_entity_poly.type
_entity_poly.pdbx_seq_one_letter_code
_entity_poly.pdbx_strand_id
1 'polypeptide(L)'
;DDLHRQSVVHPGCVVIPTVLALGMREDISGLQMLEAVVKGFEACTRIGNSVGPAHYKIWHNTATCGPFGAAYAAGTLFGLEKEQFRDALGNAGTQSSGLWEFSENGAMSKHLHAGRAGQSGLLSAELAKLGFSGSPTILEGKRGFYAACCPDANPDALLVDPEGSWQIHKTSIKPWPCCRHTHPAIDAALEISSKLDGGNIESIELGVTQATLDVCDKPTP
;
A
#
# COMPACT_ATOMS: atom_id res chain seq x y z
N ASP A 1 -3.83 -3.15 -10.30
CA ASP A 1 -2.96 -3.48 -9.15
C ASP A 1 -3.76 -4.32 -8.15
N ASP A 2 -3.09 -4.81 -7.11
CA ASP A 2 -3.70 -5.56 -6.02
C ASP A 2 -4.39 -4.63 -5.01
N LEU A 3 -4.93 -5.17 -3.93
CA LEU A 3 -5.31 -4.42 -2.72
C LEU A 3 -5.28 -5.37 -1.52
N HIS A 4 -4.64 -4.96 -0.45
CA HIS A 4 -4.82 -5.55 0.87
C HIS A 4 -6.03 -4.93 1.56
N ARG A 5 -7.10 -5.72 1.78
CA ARG A 5 -8.42 -5.18 2.17
C ARG A 5 -8.41 -4.46 3.52
N GLN A 6 -7.73 -5.04 4.51
CA GLN A 6 -7.74 -4.51 5.88
C GLN A 6 -6.97 -3.20 6.01
N SER A 7 -5.80 -3.11 5.36
CA SER A 7 -4.95 -1.91 5.44
C SER A 7 -5.26 -0.85 4.40
N VAL A 8 -6.06 -1.17 3.38
CA VAL A 8 -6.34 -0.30 2.22
C VAL A 8 -5.04 0.12 1.49
N VAL A 9 -4.05 -0.76 1.50
CA VAL A 9 -2.76 -0.55 0.82
C VAL A 9 -2.71 -1.35 -0.48
N HIS A 10 -2.05 -0.78 -1.50
CA HIS A 10 -1.69 -1.45 -2.75
C HIS A 10 -0.19 -1.86 -2.73
N PRO A 11 0.21 -2.94 -2.04
CA PRO A 11 1.62 -3.25 -1.84
C PRO A 11 2.33 -3.68 -3.13
N GLY A 12 1.63 -4.35 -4.05
CA GLY A 12 2.25 -4.89 -5.27
C GLY A 12 2.86 -3.83 -6.17
N CYS A 13 2.23 -2.67 -6.31
CA CYS A 13 2.74 -1.58 -7.14
C CYS A 13 3.92 -0.81 -6.51
N VAL A 14 4.30 -1.14 -5.27
CA VAL A 14 5.45 -0.54 -4.57
C VAL A 14 6.58 -1.57 -4.41
N VAL A 15 6.27 -2.73 -3.85
CA VAL A 15 7.25 -3.74 -3.46
C VAL A 15 7.82 -4.45 -4.69
N ILE A 16 6.98 -4.88 -5.64
CA ILE A 16 7.43 -5.65 -6.80
C ILE A 16 8.39 -4.82 -7.68
N PRO A 17 8.09 -3.56 -8.05
CA PRO A 17 9.04 -2.73 -8.79
C PRO A 17 10.36 -2.50 -8.06
N THR A 18 10.33 -2.38 -6.71
CA THR A 18 11.54 -2.22 -5.89
C THR A 18 12.44 -3.45 -5.99
N VAL A 19 11.86 -4.65 -5.85
CA VAL A 19 12.58 -5.93 -5.97
C VAL A 19 13.08 -6.14 -7.40
N LEU A 20 12.27 -5.85 -8.42
CA LEU A 20 12.66 -5.97 -9.82
C LEU A 20 13.84 -5.05 -10.15
N ALA A 21 13.81 -3.79 -9.69
CA ALA A 21 14.90 -2.85 -9.91
C ALA A 21 16.24 -3.36 -9.33
N LEU A 22 16.21 -3.99 -8.16
CA LEU A 22 17.39 -4.61 -7.55
C LEU A 22 17.80 -5.89 -8.28
N GLY A 23 16.87 -6.78 -8.62
CA GLY A 23 17.16 -8.01 -9.36
C GLY A 23 17.72 -7.77 -10.77
N MET A 24 17.49 -6.60 -11.36
CA MET A 24 18.11 -6.19 -12.63
C MET A 24 19.53 -5.65 -12.47
N ARG A 25 19.89 -5.17 -11.28
CA ARG A 25 21.16 -4.48 -11.01
C ARG A 25 22.18 -5.37 -10.31
N GLU A 26 21.70 -6.34 -9.54
CA GLU A 26 22.49 -7.20 -8.68
C GLU A 26 22.32 -8.68 -9.10
N ASP A 27 23.28 -9.55 -8.75
CA ASP A 27 23.18 -10.99 -8.99
C ASP A 27 22.29 -11.66 -7.94
N ILE A 28 20.97 -11.54 -8.13
CA ILE A 28 19.95 -12.03 -7.20
C ILE A 28 19.11 -13.10 -7.90
N SER A 29 18.96 -14.26 -7.24
CA SER A 29 18.12 -15.34 -7.74
C SER A 29 16.63 -15.00 -7.65
N GLY A 30 15.82 -15.60 -8.54
CA GLY A 30 14.35 -15.43 -8.50
C GLY A 30 13.74 -15.86 -7.15
N LEU A 31 14.33 -16.83 -6.45
CA LEU A 31 13.86 -17.24 -5.13
C LEU A 31 14.09 -16.14 -4.07
N GLN A 32 15.26 -15.50 -4.07
CA GLN A 32 15.54 -14.36 -3.18
C GLN A 32 14.62 -13.19 -3.49
N MET A 33 14.30 -12.95 -4.77
CA MET A 33 13.32 -11.92 -5.16
C MET A 33 11.93 -12.22 -4.60
N LEU A 34 11.45 -13.46 -4.71
CA LEU A 34 10.15 -13.87 -4.15
C LEU A 34 10.12 -13.73 -2.64
N GLU A 35 11.19 -14.12 -1.95
CA GLU A 35 11.31 -13.96 -0.50
C GLU A 35 11.23 -12.48 -0.08
N ALA A 36 11.95 -11.60 -0.79
CA ALA A 36 11.90 -10.16 -0.56
C ALA A 36 10.51 -9.56 -0.83
N VAL A 37 9.79 -10.04 -1.84
CA VAL A 37 8.40 -9.63 -2.10
C VAL A 37 7.49 -10.00 -0.93
N VAL A 38 7.55 -11.25 -0.46
CA VAL A 38 6.71 -11.72 0.67
C VAL A 38 6.98 -10.89 1.93
N LYS A 39 8.25 -10.69 2.28
CA LYS A 39 8.65 -9.88 3.45
C LYS A 39 8.27 -8.40 3.31
N GLY A 40 8.42 -7.84 2.11
CA GLY A 40 8.01 -6.46 1.82
C GLY A 40 6.50 -6.25 1.92
N PHE A 41 5.71 -7.21 1.42
CA PHE A 41 4.24 -7.20 1.59
C PHE A 41 3.86 -7.26 3.07
N GLU A 42 4.50 -8.14 3.84
CA GLU A 42 4.26 -8.28 5.27
C GLU A 42 4.50 -6.96 6.02
N ALA A 43 5.66 -6.33 5.81
CA ALA A 43 6.00 -5.05 6.44
C ALA A 43 5.02 -3.94 6.02
N CYS A 44 4.75 -3.80 4.71
CA CYS A 44 3.87 -2.77 4.17
C CYS A 44 2.45 -2.86 4.74
N THR A 45 1.89 -4.06 4.74
CA THR A 45 0.50 -4.31 5.15
C THR A 45 0.33 -4.27 6.66
N ARG A 46 1.30 -4.74 7.45
CA ARG A 46 1.26 -4.62 8.92
C ARG A 46 1.32 -3.17 9.40
N ILE A 47 2.16 -2.34 8.77
CA ILE A 47 2.14 -0.89 9.00
C ILE A 47 0.77 -0.33 8.61
N GLY A 48 0.26 -0.68 7.42
CA GLY A 48 -1.05 -0.21 7.00
C GLY A 48 -2.22 -0.68 7.87
N ASN A 49 -2.09 -1.81 8.59
CA ASN A 49 -3.10 -2.25 9.55
C ASN A 49 -3.06 -1.43 10.86
N SER A 50 -1.94 -0.77 11.17
CA SER A 50 -1.76 -0.01 12.41
C SER A 50 -2.08 1.48 12.30
N VAL A 51 -2.21 2.05 11.09
CA VAL A 51 -2.42 3.50 10.91
C VAL A 51 -3.82 4.01 11.26
N GLY A 52 -4.81 3.12 11.32
CA GLY A 52 -6.20 3.49 11.62
C GLY A 52 -6.94 4.18 10.46
N PRO A 53 -8.28 4.17 10.47
CA PRO A 53 -9.08 4.72 9.39
C PRO A 53 -9.03 6.26 9.27
N ALA A 54 -8.75 7.01 10.35
CA ALA A 54 -8.64 8.46 10.25
C ALA A 54 -7.41 8.91 9.44
N HIS A 55 -6.33 8.11 9.41
CA HIS A 55 -5.17 8.37 8.55
C HIS A 55 -5.55 8.49 7.07
N TYR A 56 -6.37 7.53 6.59
CA TYR A 56 -6.75 7.43 5.18
C TYR A 56 -7.62 8.59 4.67
N LYS A 57 -8.20 9.39 5.58
CA LYS A 57 -8.99 10.58 5.21
C LYS A 57 -8.13 11.71 4.63
N ILE A 58 -6.85 11.76 4.97
CA ILE A 58 -5.91 12.82 4.58
C ILE A 58 -4.76 12.24 3.75
N TRP A 59 -4.34 11.02 4.08
CA TRP A 59 -3.15 10.39 3.53
C TRP A 59 -3.49 9.18 2.67
N HIS A 60 -2.69 8.94 1.65
CA HIS A 60 -2.74 7.72 0.88
C HIS A 60 -1.90 6.62 1.54
N ASN A 61 -2.57 5.61 2.11
CA ASN A 61 -1.90 4.49 2.80
C ASN A 61 -0.81 3.83 1.94
N THR A 62 -1.00 3.66 0.63
CA THR A 62 0.06 3.11 -0.25
C THR A 62 1.31 3.99 -0.27
N ALA A 63 1.14 5.31 -0.25
CA ALA A 63 2.23 6.27 -0.30
C ALA A 63 2.97 6.37 1.04
N THR A 64 2.23 6.26 2.15
CA THR A 64 2.77 6.41 3.51
C THR A 64 3.26 5.09 4.11
N CYS A 65 2.64 3.95 3.79
CA CYS A 65 3.03 2.62 4.28
C CYS A 65 3.95 1.88 3.29
N GLY A 66 3.90 2.24 2.01
CA GLY A 66 4.75 1.69 0.94
C GLY A 66 6.25 1.78 1.20
N PRO A 67 6.80 2.93 1.69
CA PRO A 67 8.23 3.08 1.95
C PRO A 67 8.78 2.01 2.89
N PHE A 68 8.02 1.62 3.93
CA PHE A 68 8.42 0.57 4.86
C PHE A 68 8.51 -0.80 4.18
N GLY A 69 7.53 -1.13 3.32
CA GLY A 69 7.53 -2.36 2.53
C GLY A 69 8.71 -2.44 1.56
N ALA A 70 8.95 -1.36 0.82
CA ALA A 70 10.07 -1.25 -0.10
C ALA A 70 11.43 -1.31 0.63
N ALA A 71 11.57 -0.63 1.77
CA ALA A 71 12.78 -0.70 2.59
C ALA A 71 13.03 -2.11 3.14
N TYR A 72 11.99 -2.80 3.59
CA TYR A 72 12.13 -4.16 4.11
C TYR A 72 12.50 -5.16 2.99
N ALA A 73 11.89 -5.03 1.82
CA ALA A 73 12.22 -5.84 0.65
C ALA A 73 13.66 -5.60 0.17
N ALA A 74 14.06 -4.34 -0.01
CA ALA A 74 15.41 -3.99 -0.40
C ALA A 74 16.45 -4.41 0.64
N GLY A 75 16.15 -4.19 1.93
CA GLY A 75 17.00 -4.62 3.03
C GLY A 75 17.20 -6.13 3.09
N THR A 76 16.16 -6.90 2.77
CA THR A 76 16.25 -8.37 2.64
C THR A 76 17.24 -8.76 1.55
N LEU A 77 17.14 -8.14 0.38
CA LEU A 77 18.05 -8.42 -0.75
C LEU A 77 19.48 -7.97 -0.49
N PHE A 78 19.68 -6.92 0.29
CA PHE A 78 21.00 -6.47 0.72
C PHE A 78 21.61 -7.30 1.85
N GLY A 79 20.84 -8.21 2.47
CA GLY A 79 21.28 -8.94 3.65
C GLY A 79 21.55 -8.03 4.84
N LEU A 80 20.68 -7.04 5.07
CA LEU A 80 20.84 -6.12 6.20
C LEU A 80 20.72 -6.86 7.54
N GLU A 81 21.58 -6.48 8.48
CA GLU A 81 21.49 -6.92 9.86
C GLU A 81 20.39 -6.18 10.62
N LYS A 82 20.03 -6.67 11.81
CA LYS A 82 18.93 -6.13 12.63
C LYS A 82 19.01 -4.62 12.84
N GLU A 83 20.18 -4.09 13.17
CA GLU A 83 20.40 -2.67 13.42
C GLU A 83 20.23 -1.85 12.13
N GLN A 84 20.67 -2.38 10.99
CA GLN A 84 20.50 -1.74 9.70
C GLN A 84 19.04 -1.77 9.24
N PHE A 85 18.29 -2.84 9.52
CA PHE A 85 16.85 -2.86 9.28
C PHE A 85 16.11 -1.79 10.10
N ARG A 86 16.46 -1.64 11.38
CA ARG A 86 15.90 -0.58 12.22
C ARG A 86 16.16 0.79 11.61
N ASP A 87 17.39 1.05 11.18
CA ASP A 87 17.77 2.33 10.58
C ASP A 87 17.08 2.54 9.22
N ALA A 88 16.99 1.50 8.38
CA ALA A 88 16.27 1.55 7.10
C ALA A 88 14.78 1.88 7.29
N LEU A 89 14.11 1.26 8.26
CA LEU A 89 12.70 1.56 8.57
C LEU A 89 12.55 2.96 9.16
N GLY A 90 13.51 3.42 9.98
CA GLY A 90 13.61 4.80 10.45
C GLY A 90 13.68 5.81 9.31
N ASN A 91 14.53 5.55 8.33
CA ASN A 91 14.72 6.38 7.14
C ASN A 91 13.52 6.34 6.19
N ALA A 92 12.81 5.21 6.13
CA ALA A 92 11.61 5.06 5.32
C ALA A 92 10.44 5.86 5.91
N GLY A 93 10.24 5.78 7.24
CA GLY A 93 9.14 6.47 7.91
C GLY A 93 9.24 7.99 7.81
N THR A 94 10.44 8.58 7.89
CA THR A 94 10.61 10.04 7.74
C THR A 94 10.35 10.54 6.31
N GLN A 95 10.36 9.65 5.32
CA GLN A 95 10.03 9.98 3.92
C GLN A 95 8.58 9.66 3.54
N SER A 96 7.80 9.09 4.47
CA SER A 96 6.43 8.62 4.22
C SER A 96 5.49 9.80 3.98
N SER A 97 4.98 9.91 2.75
CA SER A 97 4.20 11.06 2.29
C SER A 97 3.29 10.69 1.11
N GLY A 98 2.22 11.46 0.92
CA GLY A 98 1.29 11.33 -0.21
C GLY A 98 -0.12 11.73 0.21
N LEU A 99 -0.53 12.95 -0.17
CA LEU A 99 -1.81 13.52 0.20
C LEU A 99 -2.94 12.92 -0.64
N TRP A 100 -4.11 12.74 -0.04
CA TRP A 100 -5.28 12.16 -0.71
C TRP A 100 -5.91 13.08 -1.77
N GLU A 101 -5.54 14.37 -1.79
CA GLU A 101 -6.10 15.44 -2.64
C GLU A 101 -6.25 15.10 -4.14
N PHE A 102 -5.49 14.14 -4.67
CA PHE A 102 -5.72 13.65 -6.03
C PHE A 102 -7.14 13.09 -6.26
N SER A 103 -7.87 12.70 -5.20
CA SER A 103 -9.23 12.18 -5.30
C SER A 103 -10.21 13.19 -5.88
N GLU A 104 -10.03 14.46 -5.51
CA GLU A 104 -10.96 15.55 -5.84
C GLU A 104 -11.07 15.77 -7.35
N ASN A 105 -9.95 15.62 -8.07
CA ASN A 105 -9.87 15.91 -9.50
C ASN A 105 -9.35 14.75 -10.36
N GLY A 106 -9.04 13.59 -9.75
CA GLY A 106 -8.47 12.45 -10.47
C GLY A 106 -7.03 12.67 -10.95
N ALA A 107 -6.25 13.52 -10.28
CA ALA A 107 -4.90 13.85 -10.70
C ALA A 107 -3.98 12.62 -10.82
N MET A 108 -3.04 12.69 -11.78
CA MET A 108 -2.05 11.65 -12.01
C MET A 108 -1.08 11.44 -10.84
N SER A 109 -1.02 12.37 -9.88
CA SER A 109 -0.19 12.27 -8.67
C SER A 109 -0.45 11.00 -7.86
N LYS A 110 -1.63 10.37 -7.98
CA LYS A 110 -1.88 9.03 -7.44
C LYS A 110 -0.83 8.00 -7.89
N HIS A 111 -0.42 8.01 -9.16
CA HIS A 111 0.55 7.05 -9.71
C HIS A 111 1.97 7.36 -9.22
N LEU A 112 2.28 8.66 -9.05
CA LEU A 112 3.54 9.11 -8.46
C LEU A 112 3.73 8.54 -7.05
N HIS A 113 2.65 8.39 -6.28
CA HIS A 113 2.71 7.88 -4.91
C HIS A 113 3.39 6.50 -4.81
N ALA A 114 3.00 5.55 -5.67
CA ALA A 114 3.58 4.21 -5.62
C ALA A 114 5.06 4.21 -6.03
N GLY A 115 5.39 4.93 -7.11
CA GLY A 115 6.77 5.06 -7.59
C GLY A 115 7.68 5.74 -6.56
N ARG A 116 7.21 6.84 -5.95
CA ARG A 116 7.96 7.55 -4.92
C ARG A 116 8.12 6.74 -3.64
N ALA A 117 7.09 5.99 -3.24
CA ALA A 117 7.18 5.09 -2.09
C ALA A 117 8.26 4.00 -2.29
N GLY A 118 8.30 3.38 -3.47
CA GLY A 118 9.32 2.40 -3.83
C GLY A 118 10.73 3.01 -3.79
N GLN A 119 10.90 4.19 -4.40
CA GLN A 119 12.16 4.92 -4.39
C GLN A 119 12.63 5.28 -2.98
N SER A 120 11.74 5.80 -2.14
CA SER A 120 12.08 6.18 -0.76
C SER A 120 12.48 4.98 0.09
N GLY A 121 11.80 3.83 -0.06
CA GLY A 121 12.18 2.61 0.64
C GLY A 121 13.53 2.05 0.19
N LEU A 122 13.76 1.98 -1.13
CA LEU A 122 15.05 1.55 -1.70
C LEU A 122 16.21 2.42 -1.18
N LEU A 123 16.07 3.75 -1.31
CA LEU A 123 17.07 4.70 -0.82
C LEU A 123 17.34 4.50 0.68
N SER A 124 16.29 4.27 1.47
CA SER A 124 16.42 4.06 2.92
C SER A 124 17.25 2.82 3.27
N ALA A 125 17.05 1.72 2.54
CA ALA A 125 17.83 0.51 2.71
C ALA A 125 19.28 0.67 2.23
N GLU A 126 19.51 1.36 1.11
CA GLU A 126 20.86 1.67 0.62
C GLU A 126 21.64 2.54 1.62
N LEU A 127 21.00 3.57 2.18
CA LEU A 127 21.59 4.43 3.20
C LEU A 127 21.93 3.64 4.48
N ALA A 128 21.03 2.80 4.97
CA ALA A 128 21.28 1.97 6.15
C ALA A 128 22.39 0.93 5.93
N LYS A 129 22.49 0.35 4.71
CA LYS A 129 23.61 -0.52 4.32
C LYS A 129 24.96 0.18 4.51
N LEU A 130 25.00 1.50 4.28
CA LEU A 130 26.19 2.34 4.42
C LEU A 130 26.38 2.93 5.83
N GLY A 131 25.54 2.53 6.81
CA GLY A 131 25.63 3.00 8.19
C GLY A 131 24.96 4.34 8.47
N PHE A 132 24.11 4.84 7.56
CA PHE A 132 23.30 6.03 7.81
C PHE A 132 22.15 5.69 8.78
N SER A 133 22.17 6.31 9.96
CA SER A 133 21.21 6.03 11.03
C SER A 133 19.82 6.58 10.75
N GLY A 134 18.80 5.82 11.14
CA GLY A 134 17.40 6.23 11.15
C GLY A 134 16.88 6.31 12.59
N SER A 135 15.75 7.00 12.79
CA SER A 135 15.14 7.06 14.12
C SER A 135 14.62 5.68 14.55
N PRO A 136 15.06 5.12 15.70
CA PRO A 136 14.64 3.81 16.15
C PRO A 136 13.18 3.79 16.65
N THR A 137 12.60 4.96 16.90
CA THR A 137 11.22 5.17 17.37
C THR A 137 10.38 5.90 16.33
N ILE A 138 10.70 5.70 15.04
CA ILE A 138 10.02 6.43 13.95
C ILE A 138 8.51 6.24 13.94
N LEU A 139 7.99 5.11 14.43
CA LEU A 139 6.56 4.85 14.48
C LEU A 139 5.92 5.47 15.72
N GLU A 140 6.35 5.06 16.92
CA GLU A 140 5.73 5.39 18.20
C GLU A 140 6.32 6.60 18.95
N GLY A 141 7.38 7.22 18.43
CA GLY A 141 8.01 8.38 19.06
C GLY A 141 7.05 9.57 19.19
N LYS A 142 7.34 10.49 20.12
CA LYS A 142 6.52 11.71 20.35
C LYS A 142 6.34 12.60 19.12
N ARG A 143 7.24 12.48 18.14
CA ARG A 143 7.20 13.14 16.83
C ARG A 143 7.28 12.12 15.70
N GLY A 144 6.87 10.88 15.99
CA GLY A 144 6.87 9.76 15.07
C GLY A 144 5.66 9.78 14.14
N PHE A 145 5.64 8.82 13.23
CA PHE A 145 4.67 8.66 12.18
C PHE A 145 3.23 8.56 12.71
N TYR A 146 3.00 7.82 13.80
CA TYR A 146 1.66 7.73 14.37
C TYR A 146 1.18 9.07 14.92
N ALA A 147 2.01 9.74 15.73
CA ALA A 147 1.67 11.04 16.30
C ALA A 147 1.45 12.13 15.24
N ALA A 148 2.19 12.07 14.12
CA ALA A 148 2.11 13.08 13.07
C ALA A 148 0.92 12.85 12.10
N CYS A 149 0.60 11.60 11.81
CA CYS A 149 -0.26 11.28 10.66
C CYS A 149 -1.45 10.38 10.99
N CYS A 150 -1.50 9.74 12.16
CA CYS A 150 -2.44 8.65 12.45
C CYS A 150 -3.23 8.91 13.76
N PRO A 151 -4.28 9.75 13.71
CA PRO A 151 -5.02 10.17 14.92
C PRO A 151 -5.61 9.01 15.74
N ASP A 152 -5.93 7.90 15.08
CA ASP A 152 -6.56 6.70 15.64
C ASP A 152 -5.72 5.44 15.37
N ALA A 153 -4.39 5.58 15.37
CA ALA A 153 -3.47 4.46 15.22
C ALA A 153 -3.74 3.34 16.23
N ASN A 154 -3.53 2.10 15.79
CA ASN A 154 -3.52 0.90 16.62
C ASN A 154 -2.16 0.19 16.49
N PRO A 155 -1.13 0.58 17.27
CA PRO A 155 0.20 -0.02 17.20
C PRO A 155 0.19 -1.54 17.43
N ASP A 156 -0.70 -2.06 18.27
CA ASP A 156 -0.79 -3.49 18.59
C ASP A 156 -1.16 -4.33 17.35
N ALA A 157 -1.87 -3.75 16.38
CA ALA A 157 -2.22 -4.43 15.13
C ALA A 157 -1.01 -4.79 14.26
N LEU A 158 0.15 -4.15 14.49
CA LEU A 158 1.38 -4.41 13.75
C LEU A 158 1.92 -5.82 14.03
N LEU A 159 1.87 -6.26 15.29
CA LEU A 159 2.44 -7.54 15.75
C LEU A 159 1.40 -8.60 16.10
N VAL A 160 0.13 -8.35 15.78
CA VAL A 160 -0.92 -9.38 15.91
C VAL A 160 -0.57 -10.60 15.06
N ASP A 161 -0.63 -11.78 15.70
CA ASP A 161 -0.45 -13.08 15.06
C ASP A 161 0.80 -13.15 14.14
N PRO A 162 2.01 -13.03 14.72
CA PRO A 162 3.25 -13.02 13.93
C PRO A 162 3.60 -14.40 13.35
N GLU A 163 3.02 -15.47 13.91
CA GLU A 163 3.18 -16.86 13.44
C GLU A 163 2.07 -17.29 12.45
N GLY A 164 1.09 -16.43 12.22
CA GLY A 164 -0.03 -16.68 11.32
C GLY A 164 0.34 -16.64 9.84
N SER A 165 -0.69 -16.72 8.97
CA SER A 165 -0.48 -16.65 7.53
C SER A 165 0.07 -15.29 7.11
N TRP A 166 1.03 -15.29 6.18
CA TRP A 166 1.51 -14.08 5.51
C TRP A 166 0.38 -13.21 4.97
N GLN A 167 0.49 -11.90 5.14
CA GLN A 167 -0.52 -10.92 4.73
C GLN A 167 -0.72 -10.88 3.21
N ILE A 168 0.25 -11.35 2.42
CA ILE A 168 0.11 -11.45 0.95
C ILE A 168 -1.11 -12.30 0.55
N HIS A 169 -1.48 -13.31 1.33
CA HIS A 169 -2.67 -14.13 1.08
C HIS A 169 -4.00 -13.39 1.30
N LYS A 170 -3.96 -12.23 1.97
CA LYS A 170 -5.10 -11.35 2.19
C LYS A 170 -5.17 -10.22 1.16
N THR A 171 -4.27 -10.21 0.19
CA THR A 171 -4.35 -9.33 -0.97
C THR A 171 -5.28 -9.91 -2.02
N SER A 172 -5.84 -9.04 -2.85
CA SER A 172 -6.77 -9.43 -3.92
C SER A 172 -6.45 -8.67 -5.19
N ILE A 173 -6.51 -9.39 -6.30
CA ILE A 173 -6.28 -8.83 -7.63
C ILE A 173 -7.60 -8.26 -8.13
N LYS A 174 -7.56 -7.02 -8.63
CA LYS A 174 -8.74 -6.35 -9.18
C LYS A 174 -9.15 -7.01 -10.50
N PRO A 175 -10.41 -7.47 -10.65
CA PRO A 175 -10.93 -7.93 -11.94
C PRO A 175 -11.10 -6.76 -12.92
N TRP A 176 -11.41 -5.56 -12.42
CA TRP A 176 -11.68 -4.37 -13.23
C TRP A 176 -10.68 -3.24 -12.95
N PRO A 177 -10.19 -2.52 -13.98
CA PRO A 177 -9.17 -1.47 -13.86
C PRO A 177 -9.74 -0.14 -13.34
N CYS A 178 -10.55 -0.18 -12.28
CA CYS A 178 -11.21 0.98 -11.67
C CYS A 178 -11.13 0.92 -10.14
N CYS A 179 -11.73 1.91 -9.46
CA CYS A 179 -11.84 1.90 -8.00
C CYS A 179 -12.57 0.64 -7.53
N ARG A 180 -12.09 0.01 -6.45
CA ARG A 180 -12.70 -1.23 -5.93
C ARG A 180 -14.17 -1.04 -5.55
N HIS A 181 -14.54 0.14 -5.08
CA HIS A 181 -15.91 0.43 -4.68
C HIS A 181 -16.92 0.31 -5.82
N THR A 182 -16.50 0.40 -7.09
CA THR A 182 -17.39 0.21 -8.23
C THR A 182 -17.52 -1.25 -8.68
N HIS A 183 -16.69 -2.17 -8.16
CA HIS A 183 -16.65 -3.55 -8.64
C HIS A 183 -17.96 -4.31 -8.42
N PRO A 184 -18.63 -4.23 -7.24
CA PRO A 184 -19.92 -4.91 -7.06
C PRO A 184 -21.00 -4.43 -8.04
N ALA A 185 -21.01 -3.14 -8.37
CA ALA A 185 -21.95 -2.56 -9.33
C ALA A 185 -21.67 -3.05 -10.76
N ILE A 186 -20.40 -3.18 -11.15
CA ILE A 186 -19.99 -3.72 -12.46
C ILE A 186 -20.43 -5.19 -12.57
N ASP A 187 -20.15 -6.00 -11.55
CA ASP A 187 -20.51 -7.43 -11.55
C ASP A 187 -22.03 -7.62 -11.67
N ALA A 188 -22.81 -6.87 -10.87
CA ALA A 188 -24.27 -6.90 -10.94
C ALA A 188 -24.80 -6.45 -12.31
N ALA A 189 -24.24 -5.38 -12.88
CA ALA A 189 -24.64 -4.88 -14.19
C ALA A 189 -24.38 -5.90 -15.30
N LEU A 190 -23.23 -6.59 -15.29
CA LEU A 190 -22.90 -7.64 -16.25
C LEU A 190 -23.84 -8.85 -16.11
N GLU A 191 -24.15 -9.27 -14.88
CA GLU A 191 -25.07 -10.37 -14.64
C GLU A 191 -26.49 -10.04 -15.18
N ILE A 192 -26.98 -8.84 -14.88
CA ILE A 192 -28.31 -8.40 -15.33
C ILE A 192 -28.32 -8.19 -16.86
N SER A 193 -27.28 -7.59 -17.43
CA SER A 193 -27.18 -7.34 -18.87
C SER A 193 -27.35 -8.61 -19.69
N SER A 194 -26.78 -9.74 -19.22
CA SER A 194 -26.95 -11.05 -19.88
C SER A 194 -28.40 -11.55 -19.93
N LYS A 195 -29.27 -11.04 -19.05
CA LYS A 195 -30.70 -11.41 -18.95
C LYS A 195 -31.62 -10.46 -19.71
N LEU A 196 -31.13 -9.28 -20.12
CA LEU A 196 -31.91 -8.26 -20.79
C LEU A 196 -31.99 -8.43 -22.32
N ASP A 197 -31.13 -9.26 -22.92
CA ASP A 197 -31.10 -9.58 -24.37
C ASP A 197 -31.25 -8.35 -25.30
N GLY A 198 -30.58 -7.24 -24.97
CA GLY A 198 -30.62 -6.01 -25.76
C GLY A 198 -31.88 -5.15 -25.61
N GLY A 199 -32.71 -5.42 -24.60
CA GLY A 199 -33.86 -4.57 -24.25
C GLY A 199 -33.46 -3.12 -23.90
N ASN A 200 -34.37 -2.18 -24.15
CA ASN A 200 -34.18 -0.77 -23.79
C ASN A 200 -34.20 -0.59 -22.26
N ILE A 201 -33.22 0.16 -21.74
CA ILE A 201 -33.10 0.50 -20.32
C ILE A 201 -33.67 1.90 -20.10
N GLU A 202 -34.76 2.01 -19.35
CA GLU A 202 -35.38 3.30 -19.01
C GLU A 202 -34.66 4.01 -17.85
N SER A 203 -34.23 3.25 -16.82
CA SER A 203 -33.53 3.77 -15.65
C SER A 203 -32.61 2.72 -15.02
N ILE A 204 -31.64 3.20 -14.23
CA ILE A 204 -30.72 2.38 -13.43
C ILE A 204 -30.70 2.95 -12.01
N GLU A 205 -30.93 2.11 -11.02
CA GLU A 205 -30.79 2.45 -9.60
C GLU A 205 -29.69 1.58 -8.97
N LEU A 206 -28.72 2.19 -8.29
CA LEU A 206 -27.59 1.50 -7.70
C LEU A 206 -27.61 1.62 -6.18
N GLY A 207 -27.85 0.50 -5.49
CA GLY A 207 -27.66 0.41 -4.03
C GLY A 207 -26.18 0.24 -3.70
N VAL A 208 -25.56 1.29 -3.14
CA VAL A 208 -24.12 1.29 -2.80
C VAL A 208 -23.87 1.77 -1.37
N THR A 209 -22.66 1.55 -0.86
CA THR A 209 -22.24 2.05 0.46
C THR A 209 -21.90 3.54 0.41
N GLN A 210 -21.94 4.24 1.56
CA GLN A 210 -21.53 5.63 1.65
C GLN A 210 -20.09 5.85 1.16
N ALA A 211 -19.16 4.97 1.51
CA ALA A 211 -17.78 5.02 1.02
C ALA A 211 -17.66 4.93 -0.51
N THR A 212 -18.62 4.26 -1.18
CA THR A 212 -18.67 4.24 -2.64
C THR A 212 -19.08 5.59 -3.18
N LEU A 213 -20.08 6.24 -2.57
CA LEU A 213 -20.51 7.58 -2.95
C LEU A 213 -19.36 8.58 -2.74
N ASP A 214 -18.75 8.58 -1.56
CA ASP A 214 -17.67 9.52 -1.20
C ASP A 214 -16.46 9.46 -2.15
N VAL A 215 -16.23 8.31 -2.79
CA VAL A 215 -15.02 8.09 -3.62
C VAL A 215 -15.32 8.01 -5.13
N CYS A 216 -16.52 7.56 -5.51
CA CYS A 216 -16.84 7.18 -6.88
C CYS A 216 -18.09 7.85 -7.45
N ASP A 217 -18.78 8.72 -6.70
CA ASP A 217 -19.97 9.42 -7.19
C ASP A 217 -19.59 10.54 -8.17
N LYS A 218 -19.28 10.13 -9.41
CA LYS A 218 -18.98 11.01 -10.54
C LYS A 218 -20.00 10.72 -11.64
N PRO A 219 -21.20 11.32 -11.58
CA PRO A 219 -22.26 11.08 -12.57
C PRO A 219 -21.88 11.58 -13.97
N THR A 220 -20.93 12.52 -14.06
CA THR A 220 -20.31 13.02 -15.29
C THR A 220 -18.79 12.90 -15.17
N PRO A 221 -18.23 11.68 -15.27
CA PRO A 221 -16.82 11.38 -14.98
C PRO A 221 -15.85 11.86 -16.06
#